data_AF-A0A8J2R4G0-F1
#
_entry.id   AF-A0A8J2R4G0-F1
#
_cell.length_a   1.000
_cell.length_b   1.000
_cell.length_c   1.000
_cell.angle_alpha   90.00
_cell.angle_beta   90.00
_cell.angle_gamma   90.00
#
_symmetry.space_group_name_H-M   'P 1'
#
loop_
_entity.id
_entity.type
_entity.pdbx_description
1 polymer ?
#
loop_
_entity_poly.entity_id
_entity_poly.type
_entity_poly.pdbx_seq_one_letter_code
_entity_poly.pdbx_strand_id
1 'polypeptide(L)'
;MKHKTELIAKLEAKTESMGSTIHQLDEKLQEDKAARKNLEETARSLGQKATTAEIRAVAAEGDLRIEREWRVSLQESMVRDRDKISVLTQEVESLKSIGQKYMSLQEEQHQLKIQYSEAQKTLEEVGATLSENKLQLAELLEREAKSNEDTPNWTSDKDAVACTACSKEFTIARRKHHCRRCGHIFCGACSEKTVALAGNTKPVRVCDNCFAEVRVT
;
A
#
# COMPACT_ATOMS: atom_id res chain seq x y z
N MET A 1 29.75 -117.62 -87.47
CA MET A 1 29.26 -116.43 -88.20
C MET A 1 28.05 -115.78 -87.51
N LYS A 2 26.93 -116.48 -87.27
CA LYS A 2 25.71 -115.92 -86.62
C LYS A 2 25.93 -115.23 -85.26
N HIS A 3 26.65 -115.87 -84.33
CA HIS A 3 26.95 -115.30 -82.99
C HIS A 3 27.76 -113.99 -83.05
N LYS A 4 28.61 -113.81 -84.07
CA LYS A 4 29.40 -112.58 -84.26
C LYS A 4 28.49 -111.44 -84.74
N THR A 5 27.54 -111.73 -85.62
CA THR A 5 26.54 -110.77 -86.13
C THR A 5 25.59 -110.30 -85.02
N GLU A 6 25.13 -111.19 -84.15
CA GLU A 6 24.28 -110.84 -83.00
C GLU A 6 25.00 -109.98 -81.96
N LEU A 7 26.28 -110.27 -81.70
CA LEU A 7 27.09 -109.45 -80.80
C LEU A 7 27.32 -108.05 -81.39
N ILE A 8 27.59 -107.95 -82.69
CA ILE A 8 27.73 -106.66 -83.39
C ILE A 8 26.43 -105.85 -83.29
N ALA A 9 25.27 -106.45 -83.58
CA ALA A 9 23.98 -105.76 -83.49
C ALA A 9 23.66 -105.26 -82.06
N LYS A 10 24.01 -106.04 -81.02
CA LYS A 10 23.86 -105.61 -79.62
C LYS A 10 24.80 -104.45 -79.27
N LEU A 11 26.02 -104.47 -79.78
CA LEU A 11 26.99 -103.38 -79.59
C LEU A 11 26.55 -102.11 -80.33
N GLU A 12 26.01 -102.23 -81.53
CA GLU A 12 25.44 -101.12 -82.31
C GLU A 12 24.23 -100.50 -81.59
N ALA A 13 23.26 -101.31 -81.15
CA ALA A 13 22.10 -100.83 -80.40
C ALA A 13 22.49 -100.16 -79.07
N LYS A 14 23.51 -100.70 -78.37
CA LYS A 14 24.05 -100.07 -77.14
C LYS A 14 24.76 -98.76 -77.46
N THR A 15 25.46 -98.67 -78.58
CA THR A 15 26.13 -97.45 -79.03
C THR A 15 25.11 -96.37 -79.41
N GLU A 16 24.03 -96.74 -80.09
CA GLU A 16 22.93 -95.85 -80.44
C GLU A 16 22.18 -95.35 -79.20
N SER A 17 21.84 -96.25 -78.26
CA SER A 17 21.22 -95.88 -76.98
C SER A 17 22.12 -94.94 -76.16
N MET A 18 23.42 -95.24 -76.09
CA MET A 18 24.38 -94.38 -75.39
C MET A 18 24.54 -93.02 -76.07
N GLY A 19 24.51 -92.97 -77.41
CA GLY A 19 24.51 -91.73 -78.18
C GLY A 19 23.28 -90.88 -77.90
N SER A 20 22.09 -91.49 -77.84
CA SER A 20 20.84 -90.81 -77.46
C SER A 20 20.90 -90.26 -76.03
N THR A 21 21.41 -91.03 -75.06
CA THR A 21 21.58 -90.55 -73.68
C THR A 21 22.58 -89.39 -73.59
N ILE A 22 23.70 -89.44 -74.32
CA ILE A 22 24.67 -88.35 -74.37
C ILE A 22 24.03 -87.07 -74.92
N HIS A 23 23.21 -87.17 -75.96
CA HIS A 23 22.51 -86.02 -76.53
C HIS A 23 21.53 -85.39 -75.53
N GLN A 24 20.71 -86.21 -74.85
CA GLN A 24 19.80 -85.73 -73.80
C GLN A 24 20.54 -85.07 -72.63
N LEU A 25 21.68 -85.61 -72.24
CA LEU A 25 22.52 -85.02 -71.19
C LEU A 25 23.12 -83.68 -71.63
N ASP A 26 23.52 -83.54 -72.90
CA ASP A 26 24.04 -82.27 -73.43
C ASP A 26 22.93 -81.20 -73.51
N GLU A 27 21.73 -81.55 -73.99
CA GLU A 27 20.57 -80.65 -73.98
C GLU A 27 20.26 -80.15 -72.56
N LYS A 28 20.17 -81.06 -71.59
CA LYS A 28 19.93 -80.71 -70.19
C LYS A 28 21.05 -79.83 -69.61
N LEU A 29 22.31 -80.10 -69.98
CA LEU A 29 23.44 -79.28 -69.56
C LEU A 29 23.34 -77.85 -70.12
N GLN A 30 22.86 -77.68 -71.36
CA GLN A 30 22.64 -76.34 -71.94
C GLN A 30 21.48 -75.60 -71.25
N GLU A 31 20.38 -76.30 -70.96
CA GLU A 31 19.27 -75.76 -70.18
C GLU A 31 19.71 -75.30 -68.79
N ASP A 32 20.45 -76.14 -68.06
CA ASP A 32 20.97 -75.82 -66.73
C ASP A 32 21.95 -74.63 -66.78
N LYS A 33 22.79 -74.53 -67.82
CA LYS A 33 23.67 -73.37 -68.03
C LYS A 33 22.88 -72.08 -68.25
N ALA A 34 21.81 -72.13 -69.06
CA ALA A 34 20.95 -70.98 -69.31
C ALA A 34 20.21 -70.55 -68.03
N ALA A 35 19.66 -71.51 -67.29
CA ALA A 35 19.02 -71.27 -65.99
C ALA A 35 20.01 -70.65 -64.99
N ARG A 36 21.24 -71.17 -64.91
CA ARG A 36 22.31 -70.61 -64.05
C ARG A 36 22.62 -69.16 -64.39
N LYS A 37 22.73 -68.82 -65.69
CA LYS A 37 22.98 -67.44 -66.13
C LYS A 37 21.84 -66.50 -65.71
N ASN A 38 20.59 -66.91 -65.90
CA ASN A 38 19.42 -66.12 -65.50
C ASN A 38 19.35 -65.91 -63.97
N LEU A 39 19.70 -66.95 -63.20
CA LEU A 39 19.80 -66.86 -61.74
C LEU A 39 20.92 -65.91 -61.31
N GLU A 40 22.10 -65.96 -61.95
CA GLU A 40 23.21 -65.04 -61.66
C GLU A 40 22.83 -63.58 -61.95
N GLU A 41 22.13 -63.30 -63.04
CA GLU A 41 21.65 -61.96 -63.39
C GLU A 41 20.60 -61.46 -62.39
N THR A 42 19.67 -62.35 -61.98
CA THR A 42 18.66 -62.04 -60.98
C THR A 42 19.29 -61.75 -59.61
N ALA A 43 20.24 -62.58 -59.18
CA ALA A 43 20.97 -62.39 -57.93
C ALA A 43 21.73 -61.06 -57.91
N ARG A 44 22.36 -60.69 -59.03
CA ARG A 44 23.05 -59.40 -59.19
C ARG A 44 22.06 -58.22 -59.07
N SER A 45 20.91 -58.31 -59.73
CA SER A 45 19.86 -57.27 -59.66
C SER A 45 19.31 -57.12 -58.25
N LEU A 46 19.03 -58.23 -57.56
CA LEU A 46 18.56 -58.22 -56.18
C LEU A 46 19.61 -57.66 -55.23
N GLY A 47 20.89 -57.99 -55.42
CA GLY A 47 21.98 -57.41 -54.65
C GLY A 47 22.06 -55.89 -54.77
N GLN A 48 21.96 -55.35 -56.00
CA GLN A 48 21.93 -53.90 -56.21
C GLN A 48 20.71 -53.22 -55.55
N LYS A 49 19.54 -53.85 -55.61
CA LYS A 49 18.34 -53.36 -54.94
C LYS A 49 18.50 -53.38 -53.42
N ALA A 50 19.09 -54.43 -52.86
CA ALA A 50 19.35 -54.55 -51.43
C ALA A 50 20.30 -53.45 -50.95
N THR A 51 21.43 -53.24 -51.62
CA THR A 51 22.36 -52.14 -51.28
C THR A 51 21.69 -50.77 -51.36
N THR A 52 20.87 -50.54 -52.39
CA THR A 52 20.16 -49.26 -52.53
C THR A 52 19.14 -49.06 -51.42
N ALA A 53 18.41 -50.11 -51.04
CA ALA A 53 17.47 -50.07 -49.93
C ALA A 53 18.19 -49.81 -48.59
N GLU A 54 19.36 -50.41 -48.39
CA GLU A 54 20.16 -50.23 -47.18
C GLU A 54 20.70 -48.80 -47.05
N ILE A 55 21.21 -48.21 -48.14
CA ILE A 55 21.61 -46.79 -48.16
C ILE A 55 20.42 -45.88 -47.80
N ARG A 56 19.23 -46.16 -48.35
CA ARG A 56 18.03 -45.37 -48.04
C ARG A 56 17.59 -45.53 -46.58
N ALA A 57 17.68 -46.73 -46.02
CA ALA A 57 17.34 -46.99 -44.63
C ALA A 57 18.26 -46.19 -43.68
N VAL A 58 19.58 -46.23 -43.93
CA VAL A 58 20.56 -45.45 -43.14
C VAL A 58 20.30 -43.95 -43.25
N ALA A 59 19.99 -43.44 -44.45
CA ALA A 59 19.64 -42.03 -44.63
C ALA A 59 18.39 -41.64 -43.82
N ALA A 60 17.32 -42.45 -43.91
CA ALA A 60 16.09 -42.22 -43.17
C ALA A 60 16.28 -42.28 -41.64
N GLU A 61 17.14 -43.18 -41.15
CA GLU A 61 17.52 -43.24 -39.73
C GLU A 61 18.26 -41.96 -39.28
N GLY A 62 19.13 -41.43 -40.14
CA GLY A 62 19.80 -40.15 -39.92
C GLY A 62 18.83 -38.98 -39.78
N ASP A 63 17.90 -38.86 -40.73
CA ASP A 63 16.86 -37.83 -40.72
C ASP A 63 15.96 -37.94 -39.48
N LEU A 64 15.55 -39.17 -39.13
CA LEU A 64 14.73 -39.41 -37.94
C LEU A 64 15.45 -39.03 -36.65
N ARG A 65 16.77 -39.20 -36.57
CA ARG A 65 17.57 -38.77 -35.41
C ARG A 65 17.56 -37.25 -35.28
N ILE A 66 17.79 -36.52 -36.38
CA ILE A 66 17.75 -35.04 -36.38
C ILE A 66 16.38 -34.54 -35.95
N GLU A 67 15.31 -35.10 -36.50
CA GLU A 67 13.93 -34.76 -36.13
C GLU A 67 13.64 -35.01 -34.64
N ARG A 68 14.19 -36.08 -34.06
CA ARG A 68 14.07 -36.35 -32.61
C ARG A 68 14.80 -35.30 -31.79
N GLU A 69 16.02 -34.92 -32.17
CA GLU A 69 16.80 -33.88 -31.48
C GLU A 69 16.08 -32.53 -31.54
N TRP A 70 15.56 -32.15 -32.72
CA TRP A 70 14.79 -30.93 -32.90
C TRP A 70 13.51 -30.93 -32.06
N ARG A 71 12.80 -32.05 -32.00
CA ARG A 71 11.60 -32.18 -31.16
C ARG A 71 11.92 -31.97 -29.69
N VAL A 72 13.01 -32.56 -29.18
CA VAL A 72 13.43 -32.37 -27.79
C VAL A 72 13.80 -30.92 -27.52
N SER A 73 14.61 -30.30 -28.39
CA SER A 73 14.99 -28.89 -28.26
C SER A 73 13.77 -27.95 -28.28
N LEU A 74 12.78 -28.23 -29.14
CA LEU A 74 11.55 -27.46 -29.21
C LEU A 74 10.74 -27.63 -27.91
N GLN A 75 10.61 -28.85 -27.41
CA GLN A 75 9.90 -29.13 -26.17
C GLN A 75 10.55 -28.43 -24.97
N GLU A 76 11.89 -28.41 -24.89
CA GLU A 76 12.62 -27.66 -23.87
C GLU A 76 12.40 -26.14 -23.99
N SER A 77 12.33 -25.60 -25.22
CA SER A 77 11.97 -24.19 -25.43
C SER A 77 10.56 -23.90 -24.93
N MET A 78 9.58 -24.74 -25.29
CA MET A 78 8.20 -24.58 -24.86
C MET A 78 8.04 -24.60 -23.34
N VAL A 79 8.78 -25.46 -22.64
CA VAL A 79 8.79 -25.50 -21.17
C VAL A 79 9.36 -24.20 -20.61
N ARG A 80 10.50 -23.72 -21.12
CA ARG A 80 11.09 -22.43 -20.69
C ARG A 80 10.15 -21.25 -20.91
N ASP A 81 9.47 -21.22 -22.06
CA ASP A 81 8.51 -20.17 -22.38
C ASP A 81 7.29 -20.24 -21.45
N ARG A 82 6.79 -21.45 -21.15
CA ARG A 82 5.69 -21.65 -20.19
C ARG A 82 6.08 -21.15 -18.79
N ASP A 83 7.28 -21.49 -18.32
CA ASP A 83 7.75 -21.07 -17.01
C ASP A 83 7.93 -19.55 -16.96
N LYS A 84 8.44 -18.93 -18.04
CA LYS A 84 8.54 -17.48 -18.17
C LYS A 84 7.17 -16.79 -18.15
N ILE A 85 6.19 -17.35 -18.86
CA ILE A 85 4.80 -16.86 -18.82
C ILE A 85 4.24 -16.94 -17.40
N SER A 86 4.50 -18.02 -16.68
CA SER A 86 4.06 -18.16 -15.27
C SER A 86 4.63 -17.06 -14.38
N VAL A 87 5.94 -16.78 -14.48
CA VAL A 87 6.60 -15.73 -13.71
C VAL A 87 6.04 -14.34 -14.05
N LEU A 88 5.93 -14.02 -15.34
CA LEU A 88 5.38 -12.74 -15.78
C LEU A 88 3.93 -12.55 -15.35
N THR A 89 3.14 -13.63 -15.35
CA THR A 89 1.75 -13.59 -14.86
C THR A 89 1.69 -13.22 -13.38
N GLN A 90 2.56 -13.83 -12.56
CA GLN A 90 2.65 -13.53 -11.13
C GLN A 90 3.12 -12.07 -10.88
N GLU A 91 4.07 -11.58 -11.68
CA GLU A 91 4.53 -10.19 -11.59
C GLU A 91 3.41 -9.19 -11.90
N VAL A 92 2.62 -9.46 -12.95
CA VAL A 92 1.44 -8.65 -13.30
C VAL A 92 0.41 -8.63 -12.17
N GLU A 93 0.15 -9.77 -11.51
CA GLU A 93 -0.75 -9.83 -10.35
C GLU A 93 -0.23 -9.01 -9.16
N SER A 94 1.08 -9.09 -8.89
CA SER A 94 1.73 -8.29 -7.85
C SER A 94 1.61 -6.79 -8.13
N LEU A 95 1.87 -6.37 -9.38
CA LEU A 95 1.71 -4.97 -9.80
C LEU A 95 0.27 -4.49 -9.67
N LYS A 96 -0.72 -5.33 -9.99
CA LYS A 96 -2.15 -5.01 -9.76
C LYS A 96 -2.44 -4.78 -8.28
N SER A 97 -1.92 -5.63 -7.39
CA SER A 97 -2.07 -5.46 -5.93
C SER A 97 -1.41 -4.17 -5.43
N ILE A 98 -0.22 -3.85 -5.93
CA ILE A 98 0.47 -2.59 -5.61
C ILE A 98 -0.35 -1.38 -6.10
N GLY A 99 -0.89 -1.45 -7.32
CA GLY A 99 -1.76 -0.41 -7.87
C GLY A 99 -3.00 -0.17 -7.00
N GLN A 100 -3.65 -1.23 -6.52
CA GLN A 100 -4.80 -1.11 -5.60
C GLN A 100 -4.41 -0.42 -4.28
N LYS A 101 -3.26 -0.79 -3.68
CA LYS A 101 -2.75 -0.15 -2.46
C LYS A 101 -2.41 1.31 -2.68
N TYR A 102 -1.84 1.64 -3.84
CA TYR A 102 -1.53 3.02 -4.21
C TYR A 102 -2.81 3.86 -4.29
N MET A 103 -3.86 3.35 -4.93
CA MET A 103 -5.15 4.04 -5.01
C MET A 103 -5.78 4.25 -3.64
N SER A 104 -5.74 3.25 -2.75
CA SER A 104 -6.28 3.41 -1.38
C SER A 104 -5.49 4.43 -0.56
N LEU A 105 -4.17 4.43 -0.67
CA LEU A 105 -3.31 5.42 -0.01
C LEU A 105 -3.54 6.83 -0.55
N GLN A 106 -3.81 6.96 -1.86
CA GLN A 106 -4.13 8.24 -2.47
C GLN A 106 -5.45 8.81 -1.94
N GLU A 107 -6.47 7.97 -1.77
CA GLU A 107 -7.74 8.37 -1.15
C GLU A 107 -7.54 8.78 0.31
N GLU A 108 -6.81 7.97 1.09
CA GLU A 108 -6.49 8.29 2.48
C GLU A 108 -5.73 9.62 2.62
N GLN A 109 -4.75 9.86 1.76
CA GLN A 109 -4.03 11.13 1.71
C GLN A 109 -4.97 12.30 1.42
N HIS A 110 -5.91 12.13 0.48
CA HIS A 110 -6.89 13.16 0.17
C HIS A 110 -7.78 13.48 1.38
N GLN A 111 -8.29 12.44 2.05
CA GLN A 111 -9.11 12.59 3.26
C GLN A 111 -8.36 13.28 4.39
N LEU A 112 -7.11 12.87 4.66
CA LEU A 112 -6.26 13.49 5.68
C LEU A 112 -6.00 14.97 5.38
N LYS A 113 -5.85 15.33 4.11
CA LYS A 113 -5.64 16.73 3.70
C LYS A 113 -6.87 17.59 3.97
N ILE A 114 -8.07 17.05 3.73
CA ILE A 114 -9.33 17.72 4.06
C ILE A 114 -9.42 17.91 5.57
N GLN A 115 -9.23 16.84 6.36
CA GLN A 115 -9.28 16.88 7.82
C GLN A 115 -8.28 17.88 8.41
N TYR A 116 -7.06 17.92 7.87
CA TYR A 116 -6.05 18.88 8.29
C TYR A 116 -6.51 20.33 8.03
N SER A 117 -7.07 20.59 6.83
CA SER A 117 -7.58 21.92 6.49
C SER A 117 -8.74 22.35 7.39
N GLU A 118 -9.65 21.44 7.74
CA GLU A 118 -10.76 21.71 8.64
C GLU A 118 -10.27 21.98 10.06
N ALA A 119 -9.38 21.13 10.58
CA ALA A 119 -8.78 21.32 11.89
C ALA A 119 -8.04 22.66 12.01
N GLN A 120 -7.36 23.10 10.95
CA GLN A 120 -6.69 24.40 10.93
C GLN A 120 -7.70 25.56 11.03
N LYS A 121 -8.81 25.50 10.28
CA LYS A 121 -9.87 26.52 10.35
C LYS A 121 -10.50 26.58 11.74
N THR A 122 -10.81 25.41 12.33
CA THR A 122 -11.34 25.35 13.70
C THR A 122 -10.37 25.95 14.71
N LEU A 123 -9.07 25.71 14.55
CA LEU A 123 -8.05 26.29 15.43
C LEU A 123 -7.99 27.83 15.30
N GLU A 124 -8.09 28.34 14.07
CA GLU A 124 -8.15 29.79 13.80
C GLU A 124 -9.40 30.43 14.44
N GLU A 125 -10.57 29.80 14.30
CA GLU A 125 -11.84 30.25 14.89
C GLU A 125 -11.76 30.27 16.42
N VAL A 126 -11.29 29.18 17.05
CA VAL A 126 -11.12 29.10 18.51
C VAL A 126 -10.12 30.15 18.99
N GLY A 127 -9.03 30.38 18.25
CA GLY A 127 -8.07 31.42 18.54
C GLY A 127 -8.69 32.83 18.54
N ALA A 128 -9.54 33.11 17.54
CA ALA A 128 -10.26 34.38 17.44
C ALA A 128 -11.24 34.58 18.60
N THR A 129 -12.07 33.57 18.89
CA THR A 129 -13.03 33.62 20.02
C THR A 129 -12.32 33.77 21.36
N LEU A 130 -11.19 33.09 21.57
CA LEU A 130 -10.41 33.22 22.80
C LEU A 130 -9.85 34.65 22.95
N SER A 131 -9.37 35.26 21.86
CA SER A 131 -8.90 36.64 21.87
C SER A 131 -10.02 37.62 22.20
N GLU A 132 -11.21 37.43 21.61
CA GLU A 132 -12.38 38.25 21.87
C GLU A 132 -12.83 38.14 23.34
N ASN A 133 -12.98 36.91 23.85
CA ASN A 133 -13.34 36.68 25.24
C ASN A 133 -12.32 37.29 26.22
N LYS A 134 -11.02 37.23 25.89
CA LYS A 134 -9.97 37.84 26.70
C LYS A 134 -10.11 39.37 26.76
N LEU A 135 -10.45 40.02 25.65
CA LEU A 135 -10.68 41.47 25.61
C LEU A 135 -11.93 41.85 26.41
N GLN A 136 -13.04 41.13 26.21
CA GLN A 136 -14.28 41.34 26.96
C GLN A 136 -14.06 41.18 28.48
N LEU A 137 -13.29 40.17 28.90
CA LEU A 137 -12.96 39.98 30.32
C LEU A 137 -12.12 41.14 30.87
N ALA A 138 -11.15 41.64 30.11
CA ALA A 138 -10.35 42.80 30.51
C ALA A 138 -11.23 44.05 30.66
N GLU A 139 -12.15 44.31 29.73
CA GLU A 139 -13.10 45.43 29.82
C GLU A 139 -14.02 45.31 31.04
N LEU A 140 -14.51 44.11 31.35
CA LEU A 140 -15.35 43.88 32.54
C LEU A 140 -14.59 44.16 33.83
N LEU A 141 -13.34 43.69 33.94
CA LEU A 141 -12.48 43.94 35.09
C LEU A 141 -12.19 45.44 35.26
N GLU A 142 -11.96 46.18 34.16
CA GLU A 142 -11.79 47.63 34.20
C GLU A 142 -13.06 48.36 34.64
N ARG A 143 -14.24 47.91 34.20
CA ARG A 143 -15.53 48.47 34.64
C ARG A 143 -15.78 48.22 36.12
N GLU A 144 -15.51 47.01 36.62
CA GLU A 144 -15.59 46.71 38.05
C GLU A 144 -14.64 47.60 38.87
N ALA A 145 -13.40 47.76 38.41
CA ALA A 145 -12.41 48.62 39.07
C ALA A 145 -12.88 50.08 39.17
N LYS A 146 -13.41 50.65 38.07
CA LYS A 146 -13.97 52.02 38.06
C LYS A 146 -15.22 52.14 38.93
N SER A 147 -16.12 51.15 38.90
CA SER A 147 -17.35 51.20 39.71
C SER A 147 -17.06 51.20 41.23
N ASN A 148 -15.94 50.60 41.63
CA ASN A 148 -15.49 50.59 43.02
C ASN A 148 -14.78 51.90 43.45
N GLU A 149 -14.33 52.75 42.52
CA GLU A 149 -13.72 54.05 42.86
C GLU A 149 -14.77 55.12 43.21
N ASP A 150 -15.97 55.07 42.63
CA ASP A 150 -17.01 56.11 42.77
C ASP A 150 -17.94 55.92 43.98
N THR A 151 -17.79 54.83 44.75
CA THR A 151 -18.62 54.57 45.93
C THR A 151 -17.85 54.95 47.20
N PRO A 152 -18.25 56.00 47.95
CA PRO A 152 -17.65 56.27 49.25
C PRO A 152 -17.84 55.04 50.14
N ASN A 153 -16.75 54.45 50.62
CA ASN A 153 -16.76 53.31 51.53
C ASN A 153 -17.50 53.68 52.83
N TRP A 154 -18.83 53.55 52.82
CA TRP A 154 -19.66 53.69 54.01
C TRP A 154 -19.38 52.48 54.89
N THR A 155 -18.48 52.64 55.84
CA THR A 155 -18.05 51.54 56.69
C THR A 155 -19.25 51.02 57.49
N SER A 156 -19.48 49.71 57.46
CA SER A 156 -20.51 49.08 58.29
C SER A 156 -20.19 49.28 59.76
N ASP A 157 -21.22 49.56 60.56
CA ASP A 157 -21.09 49.69 62.02
C ASP A 157 -20.54 48.41 62.67
N LYS A 158 -20.70 47.24 62.06
CA LYS A 158 -20.16 45.98 62.61
C LYS A 158 -18.64 45.90 62.51
N ASP A 159 -18.06 46.51 61.47
CA ASP A 159 -16.64 46.36 61.13
C ASP A 159 -15.76 47.40 61.82
N ALA A 160 -16.34 48.53 62.25
CA ALA A 160 -15.62 49.57 62.97
C ALA A 160 -15.52 49.28 64.47
N VAL A 161 -14.42 48.66 64.92
CA VAL A 161 -14.14 48.41 66.34
C VAL A 161 -13.63 49.63 67.11
N ALA A 162 -13.00 50.58 66.40
CA ALA A 162 -12.42 51.80 66.97
C ALA A 162 -12.63 53.02 66.07
N CYS A 163 -12.52 54.21 66.65
CA CYS A 163 -12.63 55.48 65.92
C CYS A 163 -11.54 55.60 64.85
N THR A 164 -11.91 55.87 63.60
CA THR A 164 -10.95 56.00 62.48
C THR A 164 -9.91 57.11 62.70
N ALA A 165 -10.22 58.16 63.47
CA ALA A 165 -9.27 59.27 63.70
C ALA A 165 -8.36 59.06 64.92
N CYS A 166 -8.91 58.60 66.05
CA CYS A 166 -8.17 58.53 67.32
C CYS A 166 -7.86 57.12 67.81
N SER A 167 -8.27 56.10 67.04
CA SER A 167 -8.06 54.67 67.28
C SER A 167 -8.57 54.15 68.63
N LYS A 168 -9.36 54.94 69.36
CA LYS A 168 -10.01 54.51 70.61
C LYS A 168 -11.20 53.61 70.31
N GLU A 169 -11.29 52.49 71.01
CA GLU A 169 -12.39 51.52 70.86
C GLU A 169 -13.75 52.15 71.15
N PHE A 170 -14.75 51.69 70.40
CA PHE A 170 -16.14 52.03 70.66
C PHE A 170 -16.68 51.20 71.83
N THR A 171 -17.48 51.83 72.66
CA THR A 171 -18.13 51.21 73.81
C THR A 171 -19.58 51.69 73.88
N ILE A 172 -20.38 51.16 74.81
CA ILE A 172 -21.77 51.61 74.99
C ILE A 172 -21.83 53.15 75.21
N ALA A 173 -20.85 53.72 75.92
CA ALA A 173 -20.76 55.15 76.16
C ALA A 173 -20.13 55.93 74.98
N ARG A 174 -19.21 55.31 74.23
CA ARG A 174 -18.58 55.92 73.04
C ARG A 174 -19.28 55.42 71.77
N ARG A 175 -20.32 56.14 71.34
CA ARG A 175 -21.12 55.77 70.16
C ARG A 175 -20.39 56.05 68.84
N LYS A 176 -20.76 55.27 67.81
CA LYS A 176 -20.28 55.36 66.43
C LYS A 176 -21.01 56.47 65.66
N HIS A 177 -20.27 57.22 64.85
CA HIS A 177 -20.83 58.27 63.99
C HIS A 177 -20.14 58.28 62.62
N HIS A 178 -20.90 58.17 61.54
CA HIS A 178 -20.35 58.32 60.20
C HIS A 178 -20.04 59.76 59.83
N CYS A 179 -18.91 59.97 59.17
CA CYS A 179 -18.65 61.18 58.41
C CYS A 179 -19.45 61.12 57.10
N ARG A 180 -20.35 62.08 56.84
CA ARG A 180 -21.19 62.08 55.63
C ARG A 180 -20.41 62.41 54.35
N ARG A 181 -19.13 62.78 54.45
CA ARG A 181 -18.25 63.04 53.31
C ARG A 181 -17.37 61.84 52.94
N CYS A 182 -16.70 61.19 53.90
CA CYS A 182 -15.78 60.09 53.61
C CYS A 182 -16.29 58.68 53.98
N GLY A 183 -17.48 58.55 54.56
CA GLY A 183 -18.11 57.26 54.86
C GLY A 183 -17.55 56.48 56.07
N HIS A 184 -16.38 56.87 56.59
CA HIS A 184 -15.77 56.22 57.77
C HIS A 184 -16.47 56.56 59.10
N ILE A 185 -16.18 55.76 60.14
CA ILE A 185 -16.82 55.83 61.46
C ILE A 185 -15.90 56.45 62.51
N PHE A 186 -16.41 57.47 63.20
CA PHE A 186 -15.70 58.27 64.20
C PHE A 186 -16.47 58.32 65.52
N CYS A 187 -15.78 58.66 66.62
CA CYS A 187 -16.46 59.03 67.87
C CYS A 187 -16.95 60.48 67.85
N GLY A 188 -17.80 60.85 68.81
CA GLY A 188 -18.39 62.19 68.86
C GLY A 188 -17.36 63.31 68.86
N ALA A 189 -16.27 63.14 69.62
CA ALA A 189 -15.19 64.12 69.72
C ALA A 189 -14.40 64.32 68.42
N CYS A 190 -14.32 63.30 67.55
CA CYS A 190 -13.59 63.40 66.27
C CYS A 190 -14.49 63.78 65.09
N SER A 191 -15.78 64.05 65.34
CA SER A 191 -16.78 64.33 64.32
C SER A 191 -17.83 65.31 64.80
N GLU A 192 -17.47 66.24 65.69
CA GLU A 192 -18.42 67.13 66.36
C GLU A 192 -19.05 68.15 65.40
N LYS A 193 -18.34 68.46 64.31
CA LYS A 193 -18.66 69.57 63.42
C LYS A 193 -19.55 69.15 62.27
N THR A 194 -20.29 70.11 61.72
CA THR A 194 -21.18 69.92 60.56
C THR A 194 -20.80 70.86 59.42
N VAL A 195 -20.99 70.41 58.18
CA VAL A 195 -20.77 71.21 56.96
C VAL A 195 -21.92 71.03 55.99
N ALA A 196 -22.20 72.04 55.17
CA ALA A 196 -23.13 71.91 54.06
C ALA A 196 -22.45 71.11 52.94
N LEU A 197 -22.89 69.87 52.72
CA LEU A 197 -22.44 69.04 51.59
C LEU A 197 -23.47 69.13 50.47
N ALA A 198 -23.01 69.09 49.22
CA ALA A 198 -23.88 69.01 48.05
C ALA A 198 -24.87 67.83 48.20
N GLY A 199 -26.15 68.08 47.91
CA GLY A 199 -27.23 67.09 48.04
C GLY A 199 -27.90 67.01 49.43
N ASN A 200 -27.42 67.73 50.44
CA ASN A 200 -28.07 67.80 51.76
C ASN A 200 -28.68 69.19 51.98
N THR A 201 -29.94 69.23 52.41
CA THR A 201 -30.68 70.49 52.67
C THR A 201 -30.28 71.17 53.98
N LYS A 202 -29.55 70.48 54.85
CA LYS A 202 -29.06 70.97 56.14
C LYS A 202 -27.59 70.55 56.34
N PRO A 203 -26.78 71.29 57.12
CA PRO A 203 -25.42 70.87 57.45
C PRO A 203 -25.39 69.48 58.08
N VAL A 204 -24.51 68.61 57.57
CA VAL A 204 -24.37 67.22 58.01
C VAL A 204 -23.04 66.98 58.71
N ARG A 205 -23.02 65.99 59.61
CA ARG A 205 -21.85 65.63 60.42
C ARG A 205 -20.68 65.17 59.56
N VAL A 206 -19.50 65.72 59.81
CA VAL A 206 -18.24 65.29 59.20
C VAL A 206 -17.15 65.11 60.25
N CYS A 207 -16.12 64.32 59.94
CA CYS A 207 -14.95 64.21 60.80
C CYS A 207 -14.11 65.50 60.74
N ASP A 208 -13.21 65.67 61.71
CA ASP A 208 -12.36 66.87 61.77
C ASP A 208 -11.53 67.10 60.51
N ASN A 209 -11.03 66.03 59.88
CA ASN A 209 -10.25 66.14 58.65
C ASN A 209 -11.09 66.66 57.47
N CYS A 210 -12.26 66.05 57.24
CA CYS A 210 -13.20 66.51 56.22
C CYS A 210 -13.72 67.92 56.50
N PHE A 211 -13.85 68.31 57.77
CA PHE A 211 -14.21 69.66 58.15
C PHE A 211 -13.12 70.68 57.79
N ALA A 212 -11.85 70.34 58.04
CA ALA A 212 -10.72 71.19 57.70
C ALA A 212 -10.60 71.39 56.19
N GLU A 213 -10.72 70.32 55.40
CA GLU A 213 -10.64 70.39 53.94
C GLU A 213 -11.73 71.27 53.31
N VAL A 214 -12.96 71.22 53.82
CA VAL A 214 -14.09 72.04 53.31
C VAL A 214 -13.96 73.52 53.70
N ARG A 215 -13.14 73.87 54.70
CA ARG A 215 -12.91 75.27 55.13
C ARG A 215 -11.80 75.99 54.37
N VAL A 216 -10.95 75.26 53.66
CA VAL A 216 -9.80 75.80 52.91
C VAL A 216 -10.16 76.09 51.44
N THR A 217 -11.36 75.71 51.02
CA THR A 217 -12.01 76.03 49.74
C THR A 217 -13.15 77.01 49.94
#